data_AF-A0A6B0WDK1-F1
#
_entry.id   AF-A0A6B0WDK1-F1
#
_cell.length_a   1.000
_cell.length_b   1.000
_cell.length_c   1.000
_cell.angle_alpha   90.00
_cell.angle_beta   90.00
_cell.angle_gamma   90.00
#
_symmetry.space_group_name_H-M   'P 1'
#
loop_
_entity.id
_entity.type
_entity.pdbx_description
1 polymer ?
#
loop_
_entity_poly.entity_id
_entity_poly.type
_entity_poly.pdbx_seq_one_letter_code
_entity_poly.pdbx_strand_id
1 'polypeptide(L)' 'MPRPIWRGAISFGMVSIPVRLYTATESKDVSFRQLDREDHSRVRQLRWNMELDREVPYDQIVRGYEYAKDR' A
#
# COMPACT_ATOMS: atom_id res chain seq x y z
N MET A 1 1.70 22.42 -6.06
CA MET A 1 2.86 22.65 -5.18
C MET A 1 3.34 21.31 -4.62
N PRO A 2 4.64 21.00 -4.65
CA PRO A 2 5.16 19.72 -4.15
C PRO A 2 4.88 19.58 -2.64
N ARG A 3 4.37 18.42 -2.23
CA ARG A 3 4.09 18.11 -0.81
C ARG A 3 5.36 17.53 -0.18
N PRO A 4 5.80 18.00 1.01
CA PRO A 4 6.98 17.44 1.64
C PRO A 4 6.72 15.97 2.01
N ILE A 5 7.70 15.12 1.71
CA ILE A 5 7.69 13.71 2.09
C ILE A 5 7.91 13.59 3.60
N TRP A 6 8.79 14.46 4.11
CA TRP A 6 9.22 14.43 5.49
C TRP A 6 9.50 15.84 6.02
N ARG A 7 9.29 16.01 7.32
CA ARG A 7 9.59 17.23 8.08
C ARG A 7 10.36 16.83 9.31
N GLY A 8 11.44 17.53 9.60
CA GLY A 8 12.24 17.29 10.80
C GLY A 8 13.26 18.40 11.01
N ALA A 9 14.29 18.11 11.79
CA ALA A 9 15.34 19.06 12.12
C ALA A 9 16.72 18.42 11.94
N ILE A 10 17.66 19.19 11.41
CA ILE A 10 19.08 18.83 11.36
C ILE A 10 19.77 19.62 12.46
N SER A 11 20.48 18.91 13.35
CA SER A 11 21.21 19.52 14.46
C SER A 11 22.72 19.36 14.26
N PHE A 12 23.47 20.43 14.52
CA PHE A 12 24.94 20.42 14.53
C PHE A 12 25.45 21.28 15.69
N GLY A 13 26.23 20.67 16.58
CA GLY A 13 26.59 21.29 17.86
C GLY A 13 25.34 21.64 18.68
N MET A 14 25.13 22.94 18.93
CA MET A 14 23.96 23.47 19.67
C MET A 14 22.91 24.14 18.76
N VAL A 15 23.08 24.10 17.44
CA VAL A 15 22.16 24.71 16.49
C VAL A 15 21.23 23.65 15.92
N SER A 16 19.92 23.92 15.93
CA SER A 16 18.89 23.08 15.34
C SER A 16 18.13 23.84 14.26
N ILE A 17 18.13 23.32 13.03
CA ILE A 17 17.49 23.95 11.87
C ILE A 17 16.33 23.08 11.39
N PRO A 18 15.09 23.61 11.35
CA PRO A 18 13.96 22.88 10.79
C PRO A 18 14.08 22.77 9.26
N VAL A 19 13.88 21.56 8.73
CA VAL A 19 13.99 21.26 7.31
C VAL A 19 12.74 20.53 6.80
N ARG A 20 12.50 20.65 5.49
CA ARG A 20 11.44 19.93 4.77
C ARG A 20 12.08 19.22 3.58
N LEU A 21 11.82 17.91 3.47
CA LEU A 21 12.33 17.09 2.38
C LEU A 21 11.30 16.98 1.27
N TYR A 22 11.74 17.22 0.04
CA TYR A 22 10.94 17.15 -1.18
C TYR A 22 11.57 16.15 -2.16
N THR A 23 10.75 15.47 -2.95
CA THR A 23 11.25 14.65 -4.07
C THR A 23 11.88 15.56 -5.13
N ALA A 24 13.08 15.24 -5.59
CA ALA A 24 13.71 15.95 -6.71
C ALA A 24 13.10 15.54 -8.06
N THR A 25 12.64 14.30 -8.16
CA THR A 25 12.02 13.71 -9.36
C THR A 25 10.73 12.99 -8.97
N GLU A 26 9.76 12.99 -9.87
CA GLU A 26 8.50 12.26 -9.72
C GLU A 26 8.39 11.28 -10.89
N SER A 27 8.28 9.98 -10.60
CA SER A 27 7.99 9.00 -11.64
C SER A 27 6.53 9.13 -12.06
N LYS A 28 6.31 9.39 -13.35
CA LYS A 28 4.96 9.46 -13.93
C LYS A 28 4.62 8.12 -14.58
N ASP A 29 4.24 7.17 -13.74
CA ASP A 29 3.75 5.88 -14.23
C ASP A 29 2.24 5.94 -14.42
N VAL A 30 1.76 5.38 -15.55
CA VAL A 30 0.33 5.25 -15.81
C VAL A 30 -0.19 4.03 -15.05
N SER A 31 -1.01 4.24 -14.02
CA SER A 31 -1.69 3.16 -13.33
C SER A 31 -2.94 2.73 -14.11
N PHE A 32 -3.00 1.48 -14.56
CA PHE A 32 -4.20 0.93 -15.17
C PHE A 32 -5.19 0.45 -14.11
N ARG A 33 -6.49 0.64 -14.36
CA ARG A 33 -7.56 -0.01 -13.60
C ARG A 33 -7.93 -1.31 -14.31
N GLN A 34 -8.21 -2.36 -13.54
CA GLN A 34 -8.81 -3.56 -14.09
C GLN A 34 -10.25 -3.26 -14.47
N LEU A 35 -10.57 -3.49 -15.74
CA LEU A 35 -11.91 -3.33 -16.30
C LEU A 35 -12.39 -4.68 -16.80
N ASP A 36 -13.69 -4.94 -16.67
CA ASP A 36 -14.31 -6.09 -17.30
C ASP A 36 -14.29 -5.92 -18.83
N ARG A 37 -14.11 -7.02 -19.56
CA ARG A 37 -13.92 -6.97 -21.01
C ARG A 37 -15.21 -6.65 -21.75
N GLU A 38 -16.35 -7.06 -21.23
CA GLU A 38 -17.63 -6.92 -21.93
C GLU A 38 -18.20 -5.52 -21.76
N ASP A 39 -18.23 -5.02 -20.52
CA ASP A 39 -18.91 -3.76 -20.18
C ASP A 39 -17.96 -2.62 -19.76
N HIS A 40 -16.65 -2.86 -19.70
CA HIS A 40 -15.63 -1.91 -19.25
C HIS A 40 -15.87 -1.36 -17.83
N SER A 41 -16.69 -2.04 -17.04
CA SER A 41 -16.92 -1.70 -15.64
C SER A 41 -15.70 -2.03 -14.79
N ARG A 42 -15.56 -1.36 -13.64
CA ARG A 42 -14.39 -1.54 -12.77
C ARG A 42 -14.48 -2.86 -12.01
N VAL A 43 -13.49 -3.73 -12.20
CA VAL A 43 -13.35 -4.98 -11.45
C VAL A 43 -12.93 -4.67 -10.00
N ARG A 44 -13.64 -5.27 -9.05
CA ARG A 44 -13.25 -5.25 -7.63
C ARG A 44 -12.58 -6.56 -7.27
N GLN A 45 -11.45 -6.48 -6.60
CA GLN A 45 -10.76 -7.65 -6.07
C GLN A 45 -11.27 -7.94 -4.66
N LEU A 46 -11.92 -9.09 -4.48
CA LEU A 46 -12.42 -9.57 -3.19
C LEU A 46 -11.51 -10.70 -2.69
N ARG A 47 -11.42 -10.89 -1.37
CA ARG A 47 -10.82 -12.10 -0.79
C ARG A 47 -11.95 -13.11 -0.58
N TRP A 48 -11.85 -14.29 -1.17
CA TRP A 48 -12.89 -15.33 -1.10
C TRP A 48 -12.36 -16.56 -0.36
N ASN A 49 -13.16 -17.12 0.55
CA ASN A 49 -12.90 -18.42 1.17
C ASN A 49 -13.63 -19.49 0.34
N MET A 50 -12.88 -20.43 -0.25
CA MET A 50 -13.43 -21.50 -1.09
C MET A 50 -14.21 -22.56 -0.30
N GLU A 51 -13.89 -22.76 0.98
CA GLU A 51 -14.56 -23.78 1.82
C GLU A 51 -15.92 -23.30 2.31
N LEU A 52 -16.03 -22.00 2.63
CA LEU A 52 -17.25 -21.39 3.16
C LEU A 52 -18.06 -20.62 2.10
N ASP A 53 -17.58 -20.62 0.86
CA ASP A 53 -18.14 -19.93 -0.30
C ASP A 53 -18.61 -18.50 -0.01
N ARG A 54 -17.72 -17.70 0.60
CA ARG A 54 -18.03 -16.32 0.99
C ARG A 54 -16.83 -15.39 0.95
N GLU A 55 -17.11 -14.09 0.87
CA GLU A 55 -16.10 -13.04 1.02
C GLU A 55 -15.54 -13.00 2.46
N VAL A 56 -14.23 -12.79 2.59
CA VAL A 56 -13.51 -12.65 3.86
C VAL A 56 -13.13 -11.19 4.10
N PRO A 57 -13.74 -10.53 5.11
CA PRO A 57 -13.36 -9.21 5.56
C PRO A 57 -11.91 -9.14 6.04
N TYR A 58 -11.26 -7.97 5.89
CA TYR A 58 -9.82 -7.83 6.18
C TYR A 58 -9.46 -8.09 7.64
N ASP A 59 -10.34 -7.75 8.58
CA ASP A 59 -10.21 -7.98 10.01
C ASP A 59 -10.25 -9.47 10.39
N GLN A 60 -10.79 -10.32 9.52
CA GLN A 60 -10.85 -11.77 9.72
C GLN A 60 -9.68 -12.52 9.10
N ILE A 61 -8.77 -11.82 8.40
CA ILE A 61 -7.59 -12.43 7.77
C ILE A 61 -6.44 -12.48 8.78
N VAL A 62 -6.07 -13.70 9.18
CA VAL A 62 -4.87 -13.96 10.00
C VAL A 62 -3.72 -14.45 9.13
N ARG A 63 -2.48 -14.18 9.56
CA ARG A 63 -1.27 -14.68 8.90
C ARG A 63 -0.80 -15.93 9.62
N GLY A 64 -0.83 -17.08 8.94
CA GLY A 64 -0.17 -18.31 9.37
C GLY A 64 1.17 -18.48 8.67
N TYR A 65 2.08 -19.23 9.30
CA TYR A 65 3.27 -19.78 8.65
C TYR A 65 3.29 -21.28 8.87
N GLU A 66 3.75 -22.04 7.87
CA GLU A 66 3.88 -23.50 7.98
C GLU A 66 5.06 -23.82 8.91
N TYR A 67 4.78 -24.47 10.04
CA TYR A 67 5.78 -24.78 11.06
C TYR A 67 6.42 -26.16 10.84
N ALA A 68 5.71 -27.09 10.19
CA ALA A 68 6.26 -28.34 9.68
C ALA A 68 5.44 -28.84 8.48
N LYS A 69 6.11 -29.49 7.52
CA LYS A 69 5.42 -30.17 6.43
C LYS A 69 4.63 -31.33 7.04
N ASP A 70 3.30 -31.27 6.95
CA ASP A 70 2.34 -32.24 7.50
C ASP A 70 2.10 -32.20 9.03
N ARG A 71 2.39 -31.09 9.74
CA ARG A 71 1.86 -30.81 11.10
C ARG A 71 1.59 -29.34 11.38
#